data_AF-A0A1Y4QRV0-F1
#
_entry.id   AF-A0A1Y4QRV0-F1
#
_cell.length_a   1.000
_cell.length_b   1.000
_cell.length_c   1.000
_cell.angle_alpha   90.00
_cell.angle_beta   90.00
_cell.angle_gamma   90.00
#
_symmetry.space_group_name_H-M   'P 1'
#
loop_
_entity.id
_entity.type
_entity.pdbx_description
1 polymer ?
#
loop_
_entity_poly.entity_id
_entity_poly.type
_entity_poly.pdbx_seq_one_letter_code
_entity_poly.pdbx_strand_id
1 'polypeptide(L)'
;MKKSTPFVLRMTSSDNKKSLGKCMLSNMFPVPYNELLSFDFTVISENLISLFNKKIEYLKKNKSRIEKSAQRIYKQKIKGYKQPYLNRTVDFFVAEKFCTDYEMEHYGKHYNRFPDDEYFISNPFTNGITEYYLMNKTTKISKITLNNENNTVVDIVEIYNPDYAPLECFKEKQLNVNCITSWFRGRGIPSWREGLDDFLDNVGIKNKDILLNKAFGLSLSDQYWLNPVEKQMDWHDINFFMNDFNSQDFIDASFENKILIKDNINLYTPNNTSDGMLKKAWVVESDKKRYLLKSSLRQMDLEPFCEVLASDICKVINLDHVDYTIDQIGHKIMSKCECFIDINTEYISSFSILRFENVDLNAERSTSVYKYYIKILEEKGIKNVKEKLLKMFILDYLIVNKDRHLGNFGVVRDVNSLQWLDIAPIFDSGQAMYSQSKIYEYNFHTASGTFFNQKGIDFDYILNTVSQNQNIEINYDELYEVAIKWRNMLYRYDYLTAMGEDKIEALYYGLIQRIEKLKEVL
;
A
#
# COMPACT_ATOMS: atom_id res chain seq x y z
N MET A 1 23.25 34.00 -45.07
CA MET A 1 22.75 33.10 -44.01
C MET A 1 22.14 31.84 -44.63
N LYS A 2 22.90 30.74 -44.75
CA LYS A 2 22.32 29.43 -45.16
C LYS A 2 21.42 28.91 -44.02
N LYS A 3 20.17 28.59 -44.36
CA LYS A 3 19.14 28.04 -43.47
C LYS A 3 19.61 26.70 -42.87
N SER A 4 20.17 26.70 -41.66
CA SER A 4 20.20 25.49 -40.83
C SER A 4 18.85 25.37 -40.11
N THR A 5 17.98 24.50 -40.60
CA THR A 5 16.69 24.20 -39.99
C THR A 5 16.89 23.63 -38.58
N PRO A 6 16.09 24.01 -37.57
CA PRO A 6 16.12 23.34 -36.26
C PRO A 6 15.86 21.84 -36.43
N PHE A 7 16.36 21.02 -35.52
CA PHE A 7 16.09 19.58 -35.55
C PHE A 7 14.60 19.35 -35.26
N VAL A 8 13.87 19.02 -36.31
CA VAL A 8 12.41 18.87 -36.29
C VAL A 8 12.06 17.44 -36.68
N LEU A 9 11.32 16.75 -35.82
CA LEU A 9 10.77 15.45 -36.14
C LEU A 9 9.35 15.65 -36.68
N ARG A 10 9.14 15.33 -37.96
CA ARG A 10 7.84 15.45 -38.62
C ARG A 10 7.01 14.22 -38.32
N MET A 11 5.80 14.42 -37.82
CA MET A 11 4.86 13.35 -37.52
C MET A 11 3.95 13.13 -38.72
N THR A 12 3.80 11.89 -39.16
CA THR A 12 2.96 11.51 -40.30
C THR A 12 2.20 10.23 -39.98
N SER A 13 0.92 10.15 -40.38
CA SER A 13 0.14 8.92 -40.29
C SER A 13 0.68 7.85 -41.24
N SER A 14 0.71 6.60 -40.79
CA SER A 14 1.18 5.42 -41.55
C SER A 14 0.36 5.18 -42.82
N ASP A 15 -0.93 5.47 -42.77
CA ASP A 15 -1.87 4.90 -43.74
C ASP A 15 -2.11 5.85 -44.93
N ASN A 16 -1.77 7.15 -44.78
CA ASN A 16 -2.04 8.17 -45.81
C ASN A 16 -0.99 9.29 -45.91
N LYS A 17 0.18 9.16 -45.26
CA LYS A 17 1.24 10.21 -45.18
C LYS A 17 0.74 11.59 -44.71
N LYS A 18 -0.47 11.69 -44.14
CA LYS A 18 -1.07 12.94 -43.66
C LYS A 18 -0.22 13.49 -42.52
N SER A 19 0.17 14.77 -42.62
CA SER A 19 0.98 15.42 -41.59
C SER A 19 0.18 15.57 -40.30
N LEU A 20 0.72 15.03 -39.21
CA LEU A 20 0.16 15.13 -37.86
C LEU A 20 0.77 16.29 -37.06
N GLY A 21 1.81 16.94 -37.60
CA GLY A 21 2.51 18.05 -36.96
C GLY A 21 4.02 17.84 -36.89
N LYS A 22 4.66 18.58 -35.98
CA LYS A 22 6.13 18.62 -35.82
C LYS A 22 6.47 18.61 -34.33
N CYS A 23 7.44 17.80 -33.93
CA CYS A 23 8.10 17.89 -32.63
C CYS A 23 9.37 18.73 -32.79
N MET A 24 9.43 19.88 -32.11
CA MET A 24 10.56 20.81 -32.15
C MET A 24 11.46 20.60 -30.93
N LEU A 25 12.46 19.72 -31.06
CA LEU A 25 13.34 19.37 -29.94
C LEU A 25 14.21 20.55 -29.46
N SER A 26 14.34 21.60 -30.28
CA SER A 26 15.07 22.81 -29.89
C SER A 26 14.37 23.64 -28.81
N ASN A 27 13.07 23.44 -28.59
CA ASN A 27 12.27 24.26 -27.68
C ASN A 27 11.86 23.49 -26.41
N MET A 28 12.60 22.44 -26.05
CA MET A 28 12.36 21.72 -24.81
C MET A 28 12.70 22.62 -23.62
N PHE A 29 11.77 22.77 -22.69
CA PHE A 29 11.97 23.45 -21.42
C PHE A 29 11.73 22.44 -20.29
N PRO A 30 12.51 22.50 -19.19
CA PRO A 30 12.17 21.77 -17.99
C PRO A 30 10.83 22.30 -17.45
N VAL A 31 10.02 21.39 -16.92
CA VAL A 31 8.75 21.72 -16.26
C VAL A 31 8.81 21.11 -14.87
N PRO A 32 8.55 21.87 -13.80
CA PRO A 32 8.44 21.31 -12.46
C PRO A 32 7.44 20.16 -12.44
N TYR A 33 7.81 19.02 -11.86
CA TYR A 33 6.94 17.82 -11.90
C TYR A 33 5.57 18.08 -11.26
N ASN A 34 5.55 18.88 -10.18
CA ASN A 34 4.33 19.25 -9.45
C ASN A 34 3.42 20.23 -10.19
N GLU A 35 3.89 20.83 -11.29
CA GLU A 35 3.12 21.73 -12.17
C GLU A 35 2.55 20.99 -13.40
N LEU A 36 2.80 19.68 -13.53
CA LEU A 36 2.21 18.88 -14.59
C LEU A 36 0.74 18.60 -14.29
N LEU A 37 -0.13 19.32 -14.98
CA LEU A 37 -1.57 19.09 -14.94
C LEU A 37 -1.95 17.96 -15.90
N SER A 38 -2.74 17.00 -15.43
CA SER A 38 -3.41 16.03 -16.30
C SER A 38 -4.46 16.76 -17.13
N PHE A 39 -4.40 16.58 -18.45
CA PHE A 39 -5.33 17.21 -19.37
C PHE A 39 -6.40 16.21 -19.81
N ASP A 40 -7.67 16.47 -19.46
CA ASP A 40 -8.79 15.64 -19.85
C ASP A 40 -9.21 15.93 -21.31
N PHE A 41 -9.10 14.90 -22.15
CA PHE A 41 -9.42 14.99 -23.58
C PHE A 41 -10.91 14.96 -23.88
N THR A 42 -11.78 14.62 -22.92
CA THR A 42 -13.24 14.57 -23.12
C THR A 42 -13.86 15.94 -23.33
N VAL A 43 -13.16 17.01 -22.97
CA VAL A 43 -13.60 18.41 -23.09
C VAL A 43 -13.34 19.00 -24.49
N ILE A 44 -12.72 18.24 -25.41
CA ILE A 44 -12.40 18.69 -26.77
C ILE A 44 -13.32 18.02 -27.80
N SER A 45 -13.71 18.74 -28.86
CA SER A 45 -14.49 18.21 -30.01
C SER A 45 -13.95 16.87 -30.55
N GLU A 46 -14.83 15.93 -30.89
CA GLU A 46 -14.51 14.56 -31.35
C GLU A 46 -13.45 14.48 -32.46
N ASN A 47 -13.48 15.40 -33.42
CA ASN A 47 -12.51 15.46 -34.53
C ASN A 47 -11.07 15.72 -34.07
N LEU A 48 -10.88 16.43 -32.96
CA LEU A 48 -9.56 16.68 -32.37
C LEU A 48 -9.08 15.49 -31.53
N ILE A 49 -9.98 14.78 -30.83
CA ILE A 49 -9.63 13.58 -30.04
C ILE A 49 -8.94 12.54 -30.93
N SER A 50 -9.51 12.25 -32.11
CA SER A 50 -8.91 11.31 -33.07
C SER A 50 -7.50 11.73 -33.51
N LEU A 51 -7.27 13.03 -33.72
CA LEU A 51 -5.96 13.58 -34.09
C LEU A 51 -4.95 13.48 -32.93
N PHE A 52 -5.37 13.78 -31.70
CA PHE A 52 -4.53 13.69 -30.51
C PHE A 52 -4.13 12.24 -30.20
N ASN A 53 -5.06 11.30 -30.27
CA ASN A 53 -4.76 9.88 -30.10
C ASN A 53 -3.71 9.40 -31.11
N LYS A 54 -3.82 9.79 -32.39
CA LYS A 54 -2.81 9.48 -33.41
C LYS A 54 -1.46 10.12 -33.13
N LYS A 55 -1.42 11.34 -32.57
CA LYS A 55 -0.17 11.98 -32.14
C LYS A 55 0.46 11.22 -30.97
N ILE A 56 -0.32 10.86 -29.96
CA ILE A 56 0.14 10.09 -28.79
C ILE A 56 0.70 8.75 -29.22
N GLU A 57 -0.02 8.02 -30.07
CA GLU A 57 0.42 6.75 -30.63
C GLU A 57 1.75 6.91 -31.39
N TYR A 58 1.86 7.94 -32.23
CA TYR A 58 3.11 8.25 -32.93
C TYR A 58 4.26 8.53 -31.95
N LEU A 59 4.03 9.35 -30.92
CA LEU A 59 5.03 9.69 -29.91
C LEU A 59 5.47 8.43 -29.15
N LYS A 60 4.53 7.58 -28.72
CA LYS A 60 4.81 6.31 -28.06
C LYS A 60 5.64 5.38 -28.96
N LYS A 61 5.22 5.19 -30.21
CA LYS A 61 5.92 4.33 -31.19
C LYS A 61 7.33 4.82 -31.52
N ASN A 62 7.56 6.14 -31.50
CA ASN A 62 8.85 6.74 -31.87
C ASN A 62 9.66 7.23 -30.66
N LYS A 63 9.24 6.91 -29.42
CA LYS A 63 9.79 7.43 -28.17
C LYS A 63 11.33 7.32 -28.13
N SER A 64 11.88 6.13 -28.31
CA SER A 64 13.34 5.90 -28.29
C SER A 64 14.10 6.78 -29.29
N ARG A 65 13.54 7.01 -30.48
CA ARG A 65 14.17 7.87 -31.51
C ARG A 65 14.11 9.34 -31.11
N ILE A 66 13.00 9.78 -30.54
CA ILE A 66 12.80 11.14 -30.03
C ILE A 66 13.79 11.40 -28.90
N GLU A 67 13.88 10.49 -27.93
CA GLU A 67 14.79 10.59 -26.77
C GLU A 67 16.26 10.59 -27.21
N LYS A 68 16.69 9.66 -28.05
CA LYS A 68 18.06 9.65 -28.59
C LYS A 68 18.41 10.97 -29.30
N SER A 69 17.45 11.54 -30.02
CA SER A 69 17.64 12.81 -30.71
C SER A 69 17.74 13.99 -29.73
N ALA A 70 16.88 14.02 -28.72
CA ALA A 70 16.88 15.04 -27.67
C ALA A 70 18.17 14.98 -26.83
N GLN A 71 18.54 13.79 -26.34
CA GLN A 71 19.77 13.56 -25.59
C GLN A 71 21.02 13.97 -26.37
N ARG A 72 21.07 13.70 -27.67
CA ARG A 72 22.19 14.14 -28.51
C ARG A 72 22.29 15.66 -28.55
N ILE A 73 21.17 16.37 -28.72
CA ILE A 73 21.13 17.85 -28.75
C ILE A 73 21.58 18.40 -27.39
N TYR A 74 21.05 17.85 -26.31
CA TYR A 74 21.41 18.19 -24.93
C TYR A 74 22.92 18.03 -24.68
N LYS A 75 23.46 16.83 -24.94
CA LYS A 75 24.90 16.53 -24.78
C LYS A 75 25.78 17.44 -25.64
N GLN A 76 25.38 17.72 -26.88
CA GLN A 76 26.15 18.61 -27.75
C GLN A 76 26.13 20.06 -27.25
N LYS A 77 24.99 20.55 -26.76
CA LYS A 77 24.86 21.89 -26.20
C LYS A 77 25.71 22.05 -24.94
N ILE A 78 25.61 21.11 -24.00
CA ILE A 78 26.36 21.13 -22.74
C ILE A 78 27.87 20.99 -22.97
N LYS A 79 28.29 20.15 -23.92
CA LYS A 79 29.71 20.00 -24.30
C LYS A 79 30.22 21.15 -25.18
N GLY A 80 29.44 22.21 -25.40
CA GLY A 80 29.87 23.41 -26.11
C GLY A 80 30.11 23.24 -27.62
N TYR A 81 29.41 22.31 -28.28
CA TYR A 81 29.56 22.08 -29.72
C TYR A 81 29.10 23.33 -30.50
N LYS A 82 29.86 23.73 -31.52
CA LYS A 82 29.58 24.95 -32.32
C LYS A 82 28.67 24.73 -33.54
N GLN A 83 27.70 23.83 -33.42
CA GLN A 83 26.79 23.53 -34.53
C GLN A 83 25.70 24.61 -34.69
N PRO A 84 25.42 25.13 -35.89
CA PRO A 84 24.48 26.25 -36.08
C PRO A 84 23.06 26.01 -35.56
N TYR A 85 22.57 24.76 -35.55
CA TYR A 85 21.24 24.44 -35.03
C TYR A 85 21.15 24.52 -33.49
N LEU A 86 22.28 24.42 -32.79
CA LEU A 86 22.33 24.56 -31.33
C LEU A 86 22.09 26.01 -30.89
N ASN A 87 22.35 26.99 -31.75
CA ASN A 87 22.07 28.41 -31.47
C ASN A 87 20.57 28.71 -31.36
N ARG A 88 19.70 27.78 -31.79
CA ARG A 88 18.24 27.91 -31.70
C ARG A 88 17.64 27.12 -30.54
N THR A 89 18.46 26.43 -29.75
CA THR A 89 17.97 25.77 -28.54
C THR A 89 17.93 26.78 -27.41
N VAL A 90 17.04 26.57 -26.45
CA VAL A 90 17.13 27.25 -25.16
C VAL A 90 18.48 26.98 -24.50
N ASP A 91 18.87 27.88 -23.60
CA ASP A 91 19.97 27.62 -22.69
C ASP A 91 19.49 26.64 -21.63
N PHE A 92 19.84 25.35 -21.81
CA PHE A 92 19.37 24.29 -20.93
C PHE A 92 19.85 24.50 -19.49
N PHE A 93 21.09 24.95 -19.30
CA PHE A 93 21.65 25.16 -17.97
C PHE A 93 20.91 26.28 -17.23
N VAL A 94 20.64 27.40 -17.91
CA VAL A 94 19.89 28.51 -17.31
C VAL A 94 18.45 28.09 -17.02
N ALA A 95 17.80 27.35 -17.92
CA ALA A 95 16.43 26.90 -17.75
C ALA A 95 16.30 25.86 -16.61
N GLU A 96 17.24 24.92 -16.52
CA GLU A 96 17.31 23.93 -15.43
C GLU A 96 17.52 24.63 -14.10
N LYS A 97 18.49 25.55 -14.03
CA LYS A 97 18.73 26.35 -12.83
C LYS A 97 17.50 27.14 -12.39
N PHE A 98 16.81 27.82 -13.32
CA PHE A 98 15.61 28.57 -12.99
C PHE A 98 14.48 27.65 -12.48
N CYS A 99 14.31 26.48 -13.08
CA CYS A 99 13.35 25.48 -12.64
C CYS A 99 13.68 24.99 -11.23
N THR A 100 14.94 24.67 -10.96
CA THR A 100 15.44 24.28 -9.64
C THR A 100 15.22 25.38 -8.60
N ASP A 101 15.57 26.62 -8.91
CA ASP A 101 15.41 27.76 -8.01
C ASP A 101 13.92 28.00 -7.69
N TYR A 102 13.05 27.97 -8.70
CA TYR A 102 11.58 28.06 -8.52
C TYR A 102 11.05 26.94 -7.63
N GLU A 103 11.48 25.71 -7.88
CA GLU A 103 11.07 24.55 -7.09
C GLU A 103 11.54 24.63 -5.64
N MET A 104 12.78 25.06 -5.41
CA MET A 104 13.32 25.27 -4.07
C MET A 104 12.57 26.38 -3.32
N GLU A 105 12.26 27.49 -4.00
CA GLU A 105 11.50 28.61 -3.41
C GLU A 105 10.06 28.21 -3.08
N HIS A 106 9.37 27.51 -3.98
CA HIS A 106 7.95 27.22 -3.84
C HIS A 106 7.65 25.99 -2.98
N TYR A 107 8.57 25.02 -2.90
CA TYR A 107 8.30 23.77 -2.18
C TYR A 107 9.48 23.21 -1.36
N GLY A 108 10.59 23.94 -1.23
CA GLY A 108 11.74 23.54 -0.42
C GLY A 108 12.69 22.53 -1.07
N LYS A 109 13.74 22.15 -0.33
CA LYS A 109 14.68 21.09 -0.72
C LYS A 109 13.98 19.74 -0.54
N HIS A 110 13.75 19.01 -1.62
CA HIS A 110 12.97 17.79 -1.62
C HIS A 110 13.69 16.71 -2.44
N TYR A 111 13.99 15.55 -1.83
CA TYR A 111 14.82 14.53 -2.47
C TYR A 111 14.07 13.72 -3.54
N ASN A 112 12.73 13.71 -3.49
CA ASN A 112 11.85 13.18 -4.54
C ASN A 112 11.92 13.96 -5.88
N ARG A 113 12.74 15.02 -5.97
CA ARG A 113 12.69 16.02 -7.03
C ARG A 113 13.87 16.02 -8.01
N PHE A 114 15.01 15.47 -7.60
CA PHE A 114 16.25 15.45 -8.39
C PHE A 114 16.71 14.00 -8.62
N PRO A 115 16.20 13.28 -9.63
CA PRO A 115 16.85 12.07 -10.11
C PRO A 115 18.08 12.46 -10.93
N ASP A 116 19.03 13.12 -10.29
CA ASP A 116 20.35 13.37 -10.82
C ASP A 116 21.21 12.18 -10.36
N ASP A 117 22.20 11.75 -11.14
CA ASP A 117 23.04 10.59 -10.81
C ASP A 117 23.74 10.71 -9.43
N GLU A 118 23.75 11.90 -8.82
CA GLU A 118 24.30 12.19 -7.49
C GLU A 118 23.27 12.13 -6.34
N TYR A 119 21.97 12.06 -6.59
CA TYR A 119 20.91 12.01 -5.56
C TYR A 119 19.95 10.86 -5.86
N PHE A 120 20.15 9.74 -5.16
CA PHE A 120 19.39 8.54 -5.42
C PHE A 120 17.97 8.67 -4.83
N ILE A 121 16.95 8.66 -5.70
CA ILE A 121 15.55 8.50 -5.24
C ILE A 121 15.34 7.08 -4.68
N SER A 122 15.94 6.06 -5.32
CA SER A 122 15.87 4.67 -4.87
C SER A 122 17.19 4.21 -4.26
N ASN A 123 17.16 3.34 -3.26
CA ASN A 123 18.38 2.77 -2.67
C ASN A 123 19.32 2.17 -3.76
N PRO A 124 20.54 2.70 -3.92
CA PRO A 124 21.48 2.25 -4.94
C PRO A 124 22.18 0.93 -4.57
N PHE A 125 22.14 0.54 -3.30
CA PHE A 125 22.85 -0.62 -2.79
C PHE A 125 22.00 -1.88 -3.03
N THR A 126 22.22 -2.53 -4.17
CA THR A 126 21.47 -3.75 -4.53
C THR A 126 22.28 -5.03 -4.36
N ASN A 127 23.60 -4.94 -4.23
CA ASN A 127 24.51 -6.09 -4.10
C ASN A 127 25.50 -5.88 -2.96
N GLY A 128 26.16 -6.96 -2.52
CA GLY A 128 27.20 -6.91 -1.50
C GLY A 128 26.70 -6.54 -0.11
N ILE A 129 27.64 -6.19 0.77
CA ILE A 129 27.37 -5.83 2.18
C ILE A 129 27.48 -4.31 2.32
N THR A 130 26.46 -3.70 2.92
CA THR A 130 26.44 -2.26 3.21
C THR A 130 26.09 -2.03 4.68
N GLU A 131 26.70 -1.01 5.28
CA GLU A 131 26.34 -0.57 6.62
C GLU A 131 25.15 0.39 6.58
N TYR A 132 24.16 0.14 7.44
CA TYR A 132 22.99 0.98 7.61
C TYR A 132 22.80 1.33 9.09
N TYR A 133 22.25 2.50 9.36
CA TYR A 133 21.51 2.73 10.59
C TYR A 133 20.09 2.19 10.42
N LEU A 134 19.67 1.28 11.29
CA LEU A 134 18.26 0.97 11.48
C LEU A 134 17.64 2.12 12.26
N MET A 135 16.61 2.74 11.69
CA MET A 135 16.00 3.97 12.19
C MET A 135 14.54 3.72 12.55
N ASN A 136 14.04 4.42 13.57
CA ASN A 136 12.62 4.73 13.77
C ASN A 136 12.47 6.24 13.65
N LYS A 137 11.79 6.74 12.61
CA LYS A 137 11.72 8.17 12.31
C LYS A 137 13.14 8.78 12.24
N THR A 138 13.47 9.68 13.17
CA THR A 138 14.80 10.31 13.30
C THR A 138 15.71 9.62 14.31
N THR A 139 15.22 8.63 15.05
CA THR A 139 15.94 7.94 16.12
C THR A 139 16.74 6.77 15.58
N LYS A 140 18.05 6.76 15.82
CA LYS A 140 18.94 5.63 15.51
C LYS A 140 18.70 4.49 16.51
N ILE A 141 18.30 3.32 16.04
CA ILE A 141 18.14 2.12 16.88
C ILE A 141 19.47 1.42 17.03
N SER A 142 20.07 1.04 15.89
CA SER A 142 21.33 0.31 15.82
C SER A 142 22.03 0.58 14.49
N LYS A 143 23.34 0.35 14.46
CA LYS A 143 24.12 0.21 13.23
C LYS A 143 24.19 -1.27 12.89
N ILE A 144 23.86 -1.63 11.66
CA ILE A 144 23.85 -3.01 11.17
C ILE A 144 24.62 -3.12 9.85
N THR A 145 25.15 -4.31 9.57
CA THR A 145 25.58 -4.67 8.20
C THR A 145 24.49 -5.51 7.55
N LEU A 146 24.11 -5.17 6.32
CA LEU A 146 23.08 -5.87 5.55
C LEU A 146 23.69 -6.42 4.26
N ASN A 147 23.42 -7.69 3.97
CA ASN A 147 23.59 -8.24 2.62
C ASN A 147 22.41 -7.81 1.75
N ASN A 148 22.65 -6.93 0.79
CA ASN A 148 21.60 -6.32 -0.03
C ASN A 148 20.97 -7.29 -1.05
N GLU A 149 21.63 -8.40 -1.40
CA GLU A 149 21.11 -9.35 -2.40
C GLU A 149 19.88 -10.11 -1.89
N ASN A 150 19.83 -10.33 -0.57
CA ASN A 150 18.79 -11.12 0.07
C ASN A 150 18.18 -10.42 1.31
N ASN A 151 18.58 -9.19 1.62
CA ASN A 151 18.18 -8.45 2.81
C ASN A 151 18.40 -9.21 4.13
N THR A 152 19.53 -9.92 4.26
CA THR A 152 19.95 -10.54 5.52
C THR A 152 20.80 -9.58 6.31
N VAL A 153 20.46 -9.37 7.58
CA VAL A 153 21.37 -8.70 8.50
C VAL A 153 22.52 -9.66 8.78
N VAL A 154 23.75 -9.21 8.56
CA VAL A 154 24.97 -10.00 8.80
C VAL A 154 25.42 -9.80 10.24
N ASP A 155 25.42 -8.57 10.73
CA ASP A 155 25.88 -8.22 12.07
C ASP A 155 25.17 -6.97 12.63
N ILE A 156 25.09 -6.88 13.96
CA ILE A 156 24.71 -5.67 14.69
C ILE A 156 26.01 -5.04 15.21
N VAL A 157 26.49 -4.03 14.49
CA VAL A 157 27.78 -3.37 14.75
C VAL A 157 27.74 -2.54 16.02
N GLU A 158 26.64 -1.81 16.23
CA GLU A 158 26.48 -0.92 17.38
C GLU A 158 24.99 -0.78 17.74
N ILE A 159 24.67 -0.64 19.02
CA ILE A 159 23.29 -0.44 19.52
C ILE A 159 23.23 0.94 20.18
N TYR A 160 22.24 1.75 19.80
CA TYR A 160 22.05 3.11 20.31
C TYR A 160 20.78 3.21 21.17
N ASN A 161 19.60 2.95 20.59
CA ASN A 161 18.30 3.09 21.24
C ASN A 161 17.45 1.83 20.97
N PRO A 162 17.73 0.70 21.65
CA PRO A 162 17.08 -0.57 21.34
C PRO A 162 15.57 -0.55 21.61
N ASP A 163 15.10 0.22 22.60
CA ASP A 163 13.66 0.29 22.96
C ASP A 163 12.77 0.82 21.83
N TYR A 164 13.35 1.57 20.88
CA TYR A 164 12.64 2.06 19.70
C TYR A 164 12.48 1.00 18.62
N ALA A 165 13.15 -0.15 18.72
CA ALA A 165 13.10 -1.22 17.74
C ALA A 165 11.71 -1.89 17.67
N PRO A 166 11.38 -2.52 16.53
CA PRO A 166 10.20 -3.38 16.42
C PRO A 166 10.29 -4.51 17.45
N LEU A 167 9.17 -4.87 18.07
CA LEU A 167 9.13 -5.90 19.12
C LEU A 167 9.62 -7.27 18.61
N GLU A 168 9.43 -7.54 17.33
CA GLU A 168 9.82 -8.76 16.63
C GLU A 168 11.33 -8.89 16.42
N CYS A 169 12.08 -7.78 16.58
CA CYS A 169 13.54 -7.76 16.44
C CYS A 169 14.27 -8.36 17.65
N PHE A 170 13.54 -8.65 18.73
CA PHE A 170 14.11 -9.18 19.96
C PHE A 170 14.06 -10.70 20.03
N LYS A 171 15.07 -11.28 20.67
CA LYS A 171 15.09 -12.64 21.21
C LYS A 171 15.59 -12.54 22.64
N GLU A 172 14.86 -13.10 23.59
CA GLU A 172 15.22 -13.03 25.02
C GLU A 172 15.47 -11.56 25.48
N LYS A 173 14.62 -10.65 25.00
CA LYS A 173 14.69 -9.19 25.23
C LYS A 173 16.00 -8.52 24.79
N GLN A 174 16.79 -9.17 23.92
CA GLN A 174 17.95 -8.56 23.25
C GLN A 174 17.76 -8.51 21.73
N LEU A 175 18.28 -7.47 21.08
CA LEU A 175 18.26 -7.39 19.62
C LEU A 175 19.02 -8.57 19.01
N ASN A 176 18.43 -9.19 18.00
CA ASN A 176 18.99 -10.38 17.39
C ASN A 176 18.99 -10.29 15.87
N VAL A 177 20.13 -10.60 15.27
CA VAL A 177 20.37 -10.55 13.81
C VAL A 177 19.30 -11.33 13.01
N ASN A 178 18.92 -12.53 13.48
CA ASN A 178 17.92 -13.35 12.78
C ASN A 178 16.50 -12.78 12.95
N CYS A 179 16.20 -12.20 14.12
CA CYS A 179 14.93 -11.55 14.40
C CYS A 179 14.76 -10.29 13.55
N ILE A 180 15.78 -9.42 13.48
CA ILE A 180 15.77 -8.23 12.60
C ILE A 180 15.62 -8.66 11.13
N THR A 181 16.37 -9.67 10.69
CA THR A 181 16.26 -10.21 9.32
C THR A 181 14.84 -10.69 9.02
N SER A 182 14.23 -11.45 9.94
CA SER A 182 12.88 -11.99 9.76
C SER A 182 11.83 -10.88 9.72
N TRP A 183 11.92 -9.91 10.65
CA TRP A 183 11.05 -8.74 10.68
C TRP A 183 11.17 -7.92 9.39
N PHE A 184 12.39 -7.57 8.99
CA PHE A 184 12.61 -6.72 7.82
C PHE A 184 12.07 -7.39 6.55
N ARG A 185 12.40 -8.66 6.33
CA ARG A 185 11.88 -9.44 5.19
C ARG A 185 10.36 -9.63 5.22
N GLY A 186 9.79 -9.79 6.41
CA GLY A 186 8.35 -9.96 6.62
C GLY A 186 7.52 -8.74 6.19
N ARG A 187 8.13 -7.55 6.10
CA ARG A 187 7.46 -6.34 5.59
C ARG A 187 7.29 -6.34 4.07
N GLY A 188 8.09 -7.13 3.35
CA GLY A 188 8.05 -7.17 1.89
C GLY A 188 6.80 -7.83 1.33
N ILE A 189 6.61 -7.70 0.03
CA ILE A 189 5.58 -8.46 -0.71
C ILE A 189 5.82 -9.97 -0.50
N PRO A 190 4.83 -10.75 0.00
CA PRO A 190 4.98 -12.18 0.21
C PRO A 190 4.93 -12.93 -1.13
N SER A 191 5.61 -14.08 -1.20
CA SER A 191 5.70 -14.88 -2.42
C SER A 191 4.37 -15.47 -2.88
N TRP A 192 3.39 -15.60 -1.97
CA TRP A 192 2.06 -16.13 -2.25
C TRP A 192 1.03 -15.03 -2.61
N ARG A 193 1.46 -13.78 -2.83
CA ARG A 193 0.56 -12.74 -3.35
C ARG A 193 0.10 -13.09 -4.75
N GLU A 194 -1.21 -12.95 -4.99
CA GLU A 194 -1.77 -13.21 -6.32
C GLU A 194 -1.09 -12.34 -7.40
N GLY A 195 -0.58 -12.99 -8.44
CA GLY A 195 0.01 -12.32 -9.61
C GLY A 195 1.37 -11.66 -9.36
N LEU A 196 2.11 -12.09 -8.33
CA LEU A 196 3.45 -11.56 -8.05
C LEU A 196 4.43 -11.82 -9.20
N ASP A 197 4.47 -13.02 -9.75
CA ASP A 197 5.41 -13.38 -10.82
C ASP A 197 5.16 -12.51 -12.07
N ASP A 198 3.89 -12.39 -12.49
CA ASP A 198 3.47 -11.50 -13.58
C ASP A 198 3.91 -10.05 -13.32
N PHE A 199 3.77 -9.58 -12.07
CA PHE A 199 4.19 -8.24 -11.67
C PHE A 199 5.71 -8.08 -11.78
N LEU A 200 6.49 -9.01 -11.22
CA LEU A 200 7.95 -8.98 -11.22
C LEU A 200 8.53 -8.99 -12.64
N ASP A 201 7.98 -9.84 -13.50
CA ASP A 201 8.34 -9.91 -14.92
C ASP A 201 8.01 -8.60 -15.64
N ASN A 202 6.83 -8.02 -15.40
CA ASN A 202 6.42 -6.73 -15.97
C ASN A 202 7.33 -5.56 -15.53
N VAL A 203 7.86 -5.61 -14.30
CA VAL A 203 8.77 -4.57 -13.80
C VAL A 203 10.26 -4.87 -14.02
N GLY A 204 10.59 -6.01 -14.64
CA GLY A 204 11.96 -6.42 -14.95
C GLY A 204 12.81 -6.74 -13.71
N ILE A 205 12.18 -7.20 -12.61
CA ILE A 205 12.86 -7.52 -11.36
C ILE A 205 12.91 -9.02 -11.15
N LYS A 206 14.10 -9.55 -10.86
CA LYS A 206 14.33 -10.99 -10.71
C LYS A 206 13.78 -11.59 -9.42
N ASN A 207 13.79 -10.82 -8.33
CA ASN A 207 13.41 -11.29 -7.01
C ASN A 207 12.66 -10.17 -6.27
N LYS A 208 11.52 -10.50 -5.66
CA LYS A 208 10.75 -9.63 -4.76
C LYS A 208 11.58 -8.96 -3.67
N ASP A 209 12.65 -9.60 -3.18
CA ASP A 209 13.47 -9.06 -2.10
C ASP A 209 14.20 -7.78 -2.54
N ILE A 210 14.46 -7.61 -3.85
CA ILE A 210 15.04 -6.37 -4.40
C ILE A 210 14.09 -5.17 -4.19
N LEU A 211 12.77 -5.39 -4.18
CA LEU A 211 11.78 -4.33 -3.99
C LEU A 211 11.80 -3.76 -2.58
N LEU A 212 11.88 -4.65 -1.57
CA LEU A 212 11.75 -4.30 -0.16
C LEU A 212 12.66 -3.13 0.25
N ASN A 213 13.94 -3.19 -0.15
CA ASN A 213 14.91 -2.16 0.21
C ASN A 213 15.08 -1.07 -0.88
N LYS A 214 14.34 -1.14 -1.99
CA LYS A 214 14.40 -0.15 -3.08
C LYS A 214 14.02 1.26 -2.61
N ALA A 215 13.12 1.36 -1.65
CA ALA A 215 12.71 2.58 -0.98
C ALA A 215 13.21 2.62 0.48
N PHE A 216 14.41 2.09 0.75
CA PHE A 216 15.05 2.10 2.08
C PHE A 216 14.23 1.37 3.16
N GLY A 217 13.32 0.48 2.75
CA GLY A 217 12.36 -0.15 3.64
C GLY A 217 11.35 0.82 4.26
N LEU A 218 11.11 1.99 3.68
CA LEU A 218 10.05 2.91 4.12
C LEU A 218 8.67 2.31 3.85
N SER A 219 7.72 2.56 4.75
CA SER A 219 6.36 2.00 4.72
C SER A 219 5.30 3.04 5.08
N LEU A 220 4.03 2.67 4.91
CA LEU A 220 2.85 3.34 5.46
C LEU A 220 2.17 2.51 6.57
N SER A 221 2.85 1.47 7.07
CA SER A 221 2.41 0.66 8.22
C SER A 221 3.24 0.91 9.49
N ASP A 222 4.37 1.62 9.36
CA ASP A 222 5.31 1.91 10.45
C ASP A 222 6.33 3.00 10.03
N GLN A 223 7.14 3.50 10.98
CA GLN A 223 8.15 4.55 10.76
C GLN A 223 9.59 4.02 10.68
N TYR A 224 9.76 2.72 10.43
CA TYR A 224 11.08 2.10 10.37
C TYR A 224 11.68 2.14 8.98
N TRP A 225 13.00 2.38 8.92
CA TRP A 225 13.73 2.43 7.66
C TRP A 225 15.25 2.20 7.84
N LEU A 226 15.94 1.96 6.73
CA LEU A 226 17.39 1.75 6.67
C LEU A 226 18.08 2.96 6.07
N ASN A 227 18.90 3.66 6.87
CA ASN A 227 19.65 4.83 6.44
C ASN A 227 21.11 4.46 6.15
N PRO A 228 21.60 4.49 4.89
CA PRO A 228 22.96 4.09 4.57
C PRO A 228 24.00 4.95 5.29
N VAL A 229 25.02 4.33 5.89
CA VAL A 229 26.05 5.05 6.67
C VAL A 229 26.88 5.98 5.78
N GLU A 230 27.25 5.50 4.60
CA GLU A 230 28.06 6.25 3.62
C GLU A 230 27.31 7.43 2.99
N LYS A 231 25.97 7.39 3.00
CA LYS A 231 25.12 8.41 2.38
C LYS A 231 23.83 8.58 3.15
N GLN A 232 23.97 9.20 4.32
CA GLN A 232 22.84 9.44 5.22
C GLN A 232 21.83 10.42 4.59
N MET A 233 20.56 10.12 4.78
CA MET A 233 19.43 10.95 4.38
C MET A 233 18.68 11.47 5.61
N ASP A 234 17.87 12.51 5.42
CA ASP A 234 16.91 12.97 6.44
C ASP A 234 15.57 12.24 6.27
N TRP A 235 14.95 11.90 7.39
CA TRP A 235 13.61 11.29 7.43
C TRP A 235 12.56 12.19 6.77
N HIS A 236 12.58 13.50 7.02
CA HIS A 236 11.56 14.43 6.54
C HIS A 236 11.50 14.49 5.02
N ASP A 237 12.63 14.24 4.37
CA ASP A 237 12.81 14.34 2.93
C ASP A 237 12.32 13.12 2.13
N ILE A 238 12.18 11.98 2.80
CA ILE A 238 12.00 10.67 2.15
C ILE A 238 10.72 9.94 2.57
N ASN A 239 10.17 10.21 3.76
CA ASN A 239 9.07 9.41 4.29
C ASN A 239 7.76 9.59 3.49
N PHE A 240 6.96 8.54 3.39
CA PHE A 240 5.71 8.56 2.62
C PHE A 240 4.52 9.23 3.33
N PHE A 241 4.66 9.58 4.62
CA PHE A 241 3.63 10.26 5.41
C PHE A 241 3.58 11.78 5.15
N MET A 242 4.73 12.40 4.85
CA MET A 242 4.84 13.82 4.53
C MET A 242 4.95 14.06 3.04
N ASN A 243 5.59 13.13 2.33
CA ASN A 243 5.94 13.31 0.94
C ASN A 243 4.98 12.54 0.03
N ASP A 244 4.57 13.18 -1.07
CA ASP A 244 3.77 12.52 -2.10
C ASP A 244 4.62 11.48 -2.85
N PHE A 245 3.98 10.40 -3.29
CA PHE A 245 4.58 9.34 -4.08
C PHE A 245 3.69 8.99 -5.27
N ASN A 246 4.30 8.45 -6.33
CA ASN A 246 3.58 8.02 -7.52
C ASN A 246 3.52 6.49 -7.58
N SER A 247 2.31 5.93 -7.47
CA SER A 247 2.05 4.50 -7.54
C SER A 247 1.54 4.02 -8.90
N GLN A 248 1.43 4.89 -9.90
CA GLN A 248 0.80 4.54 -11.18
C GLN A 248 1.53 3.38 -11.89
N ASP A 249 2.86 3.42 -11.95
CA ASP A 249 3.63 2.33 -12.57
C ASP A 249 3.41 1.00 -11.81
N PHE A 250 3.30 1.05 -10.47
CA PHE A 250 3.01 -0.13 -9.64
C PHE A 250 1.58 -0.65 -9.89
N ILE A 251 0.60 0.24 -10.01
CA ILE A 251 -0.81 -0.07 -10.26
C ILE A 251 -0.98 -0.69 -11.64
N ASP A 252 -0.40 -0.08 -12.67
CA ASP A 252 -0.47 -0.56 -14.06
C ASP A 252 0.09 -1.99 -14.17
N ALA A 253 1.22 -2.26 -13.50
CA ALA A 253 1.82 -3.59 -13.44
C ALA A 253 1.01 -4.60 -12.63
N SER A 254 0.34 -4.15 -11.56
CA SER A 254 -0.36 -5.05 -10.61
C SER A 254 -1.79 -5.37 -11.02
N PHE A 255 -2.56 -4.39 -11.50
CA PHE A 255 -4.02 -4.51 -11.65
C PHE A 255 -4.49 -4.64 -13.10
N GLU A 256 -3.82 -3.99 -14.05
CA GLU A 256 -4.36 -3.79 -15.40
C GLU A 256 -3.83 -4.78 -16.46
N ASN A 257 -3.01 -5.77 -16.07
CA ASN A 257 -2.33 -6.70 -16.99
C ASN A 257 -1.65 -5.96 -18.16
N LYS A 258 -1.23 -4.71 -17.96
CA LYS A 258 -0.54 -3.91 -18.97
C LYS A 258 0.94 -4.28 -18.94
N ILE A 259 1.48 -4.69 -20.09
CA ILE A 259 2.92 -4.84 -20.25
C ILE A 259 3.54 -3.43 -20.19
N LEU A 260 4.35 -3.18 -19.17
CA LEU A 260 5.09 -1.94 -19.04
C LEU A 260 6.28 -1.94 -20.01
N ILE A 261 6.15 -1.21 -21.12
CA ILE A 261 7.27 -0.95 -22.05
C ILE A 261 7.94 0.37 -21.66
N LYS A 262 8.52 0.42 -20.45
CA LYS A 262 9.16 1.63 -19.91
C LYS A 262 10.54 1.26 -19.36
N ASP A 263 11.59 1.93 -19.86
CA ASP A 263 12.97 1.68 -19.43
C ASP A 263 13.22 2.09 -17.96
N ASN A 264 12.41 3.01 -17.40
CA ASN A 264 12.51 3.50 -16.02
C ASN A 264 11.14 3.43 -15.31
N ILE A 265 10.90 2.33 -14.59
CA ILE A 265 9.73 2.14 -13.73
C ILE A 265 10.02 2.78 -12.38
N ASN A 266 9.11 3.64 -11.90
CA ASN A 266 9.24 4.23 -10.57
C ASN A 266 8.84 3.19 -9.52
N LEU A 267 9.83 2.74 -8.75
CA LEU A 267 9.68 1.78 -7.66
C LEU A 267 9.96 2.43 -6.30
N TYR A 268 10.05 3.76 -6.23
CA TYR A 268 10.07 4.46 -4.97
C TYR A 268 8.64 4.68 -4.47
N THR A 269 8.12 3.65 -3.80
CA THR A 269 6.71 3.58 -3.38
C THR A 269 6.59 2.75 -2.10
N PRO A 270 5.67 3.09 -1.18
CA PRO A 270 5.38 2.27 0.01
C PRO A 270 4.81 0.88 -0.33
N ASN A 271 4.43 0.65 -1.59
CA ASN A 271 3.90 -0.63 -2.05
C ASN A 271 4.91 -1.78 -1.98
N ASN A 272 6.21 -1.47 -1.93
CA ASN A 272 7.25 -2.47 -1.79
C ASN A 272 7.25 -3.15 -0.40
N THR A 273 6.69 -2.47 0.61
CA THR A 273 6.59 -2.95 2.00
C THR A 273 5.15 -3.27 2.39
N SER A 274 4.37 -3.77 1.44
CA SER A 274 2.98 -4.18 1.66
C SER A 274 2.93 -5.70 1.79
N ASP A 275 2.63 -6.24 2.98
CA ASP A 275 2.39 -7.67 3.22
C ASP A 275 0.91 -8.08 2.93
N GLY A 276 0.61 -9.37 2.76
CA GLY A 276 -0.72 -9.95 2.59
C GLY A 276 -1.00 -10.59 1.22
N MET A 277 -2.04 -11.43 1.13
CA MET A 277 -2.30 -12.24 -0.07
C MET A 277 -2.92 -11.46 -1.23
N LEU A 278 -3.80 -10.50 -0.95
CA LEU A 278 -4.53 -9.76 -1.98
C LEU A 278 -3.65 -8.71 -2.68
N LYS A 279 -3.95 -8.45 -3.96
CA LYS A 279 -3.36 -7.32 -4.69
C LYS A 279 -3.81 -6.02 -4.03
N LYS A 280 -2.86 -5.17 -3.66
CA LYS A 280 -3.13 -3.89 -3.02
C LYS A 280 -2.10 -2.84 -3.40
N ALA A 281 -2.51 -1.58 -3.37
CA ALA A 281 -1.62 -0.45 -3.61
C ALA A 281 -2.06 0.77 -2.81
N TRP A 282 -1.10 1.38 -2.13
CA TRP A 282 -1.17 2.73 -1.60
C TRP A 282 -1.16 3.74 -2.74
N VAL A 283 -1.98 4.77 -2.61
CA VAL A 283 -2.08 5.93 -3.49
C VAL A 283 -2.14 7.20 -2.68
N VAL A 284 -1.78 8.32 -3.32
CA VAL A 284 -2.06 9.66 -2.81
C VAL A 284 -3.15 10.26 -3.70
N GLU A 285 -4.26 10.67 -3.11
CA GLU A 285 -5.37 11.29 -3.85
C GLU A 285 -5.27 12.83 -3.88
N SER A 286 -6.23 13.47 -4.55
CA SER A 286 -6.24 14.94 -4.76
C SER A 286 -6.28 15.76 -3.46
N ASP A 287 -6.75 15.17 -2.36
CA ASP A 287 -6.80 15.76 -1.03
C ASP A 287 -5.50 15.57 -0.22
N LYS A 288 -4.45 15.02 -0.84
CA LYS A 288 -3.14 14.72 -0.25
C LYS A 288 -3.15 13.66 0.85
N LYS A 289 -4.25 12.91 0.99
CA LYS A 289 -4.34 11.78 1.90
C LYS A 289 -3.85 10.49 1.25
N ARG A 290 -3.46 9.53 2.10
CA ARG A 290 -2.92 8.23 1.68
C ARG A 290 -4.00 7.19 1.82
N TYR A 291 -4.30 6.54 0.70
CA TYR A 291 -5.34 5.52 0.63
C TYR A 291 -4.77 4.18 0.22
N LEU A 292 -5.24 3.10 0.84
CA LEU A 292 -4.95 1.75 0.41
C LEU A 292 -6.11 1.24 -0.45
N LEU A 293 -5.79 0.85 -1.69
CA LEU A 293 -6.70 0.15 -2.58
C LEU A 293 -6.43 -1.35 -2.47
N LYS A 294 -7.46 -2.17 -2.27
CA LYS A 294 -7.34 -3.62 -2.12
C LYS A 294 -8.34 -4.36 -3.02
N SER A 295 -7.85 -5.32 -3.79
CA SER A 295 -8.64 -6.16 -4.70
C SER A 295 -9.12 -7.42 -4.00
N SER A 296 -10.06 -8.12 -4.65
CA SER A 296 -10.42 -9.52 -4.41
C SER A 296 -9.38 -10.51 -4.94
N LEU A 297 -9.48 -11.77 -4.51
CA LEU A 297 -8.91 -12.89 -5.26
C LEU A 297 -9.69 -13.12 -6.56
N ARG A 298 -9.00 -13.60 -7.60
CA ARG A 298 -9.62 -14.01 -8.87
C ARG A 298 -10.89 -14.87 -8.64
N GLN A 299 -11.97 -14.48 -9.31
CA GLN A 299 -13.26 -15.19 -9.47
C GLN A 299 -14.30 -15.06 -8.35
N MET A 300 -14.01 -14.35 -7.26
CA MET A 300 -14.98 -14.28 -6.14
C MET A 300 -15.52 -12.88 -5.85
N ASP A 301 -14.73 -11.83 -6.14
CA ASP A 301 -15.08 -10.39 -6.14
C ASP A 301 -15.91 -9.91 -4.93
N LEU A 302 -15.80 -10.56 -3.78
CA LEU A 302 -16.64 -10.26 -2.60
C LEU A 302 -15.87 -9.52 -1.51
N GLU A 303 -14.56 -9.72 -1.40
CA GLU A 303 -13.74 -9.16 -0.33
C GLU A 303 -13.84 -7.63 -0.22
N PRO A 304 -13.85 -6.84 -1.32
CA PRO A 304 -14.07 -5.40 -1.24
C PRO A 304 -15.38 -5.01 -0.54
N PHE A 305 -16.46 -5.73 -0.83
CA PHE A 305 -17.77 -5.47 -0.23
C PHE A 305 -17.84 -5.91 1.23
N CYS A 306 -17.09 -6.96 1.60
CA CYS A 306 -16.96 -7.40 2.98
C CYS A 306 -16.24 -6.37 3.86
N GLU A 307 -15.22 -5.68 3.34
CA GLU A 307 -14.56 -4.59 4.07
C GLU A 307 -15.55 -3.44 4.36
N VAL A 308 -16.38 -3.06 3.38
CA VAL A 308 -17.43 -2.04 3.54
C VAL A 308 -18.51 -2.49 4.53
N LEU A 309 -18.97 -3.75 4.43
CA LEU A 309 -19.92 -4.32 5.40
C LEU A 309 -19.37 -4.26 6.82
N ALA A 310 -18.11 -4.63 7.00
CA ALA A 310 -17.47 -4.63 8.31
C ALA A 310 -17.40 -3.21 8.89
N SER A 311 -17.01 -2.21 8.08
CA SER A 311 -17.00 -0.81 8.48
C SER A 311 -18.40 -0.32 8.88
N ASP A 312 -19.44 -0.63 8.09
CA ASP A 312 -20.80 -0.22 8.40
C ASP A 312 -21.34 -0.89 9.69
N ILE A 313 -21.05 -2.17 9.94
CA ILE A 313 -21.43 -2.85 11.18
C ILE A 313 -20.69 -2.27 12.38
N CYS A 314 -19.39 -1.97 12.25
CA CYS A 314 -18.60 -1.36 13.33
C CYS A 314 -19.20 -0.05 13.84
N LYS A 315 -19.82 0.76 12.96
CA LYS A 315 -20.54 1.98 13.34
C LYS A 315 -21.71 1.67 14.28
N VAL A 316 -22.50 0.65 13.94
CA VAL A 316 -23.69 0.25 14.73
C VAL A 316 -23.29 -0.28 16.11
N ILE A 317 -22.24 -1.10 16.19
CA ILE A 317 -21.78 -1.66 17.48
C ILE A 317 -20.81 -0.75 18.24
N ASN A 318 -20.59 0.47 17.75
CA ASN A 318 -19.67 1.46 18.32
C ASN A 318 -18.28 0.87 18.61
N LEU A 319 -17.67 0.30 17.57
CA LEU A 319 -16.31 -0.24 17.55
C LEU A 319 -15.44 0.64 16.65
N ASP A 320 -14.25 1.01 17.16
CA ASP A 320 -13.29 1.77 16.39
C ASP A 320 -12.83 0.97 15.15
N HIS A 321 -12.82 1.61 14.00
CA HIS A 321 -12.62 0.95 12.71
C HIS A 321 -12.13 1.91 11.65
N VAL A 322 -11.51 1.34 10.63
CA VAL A 322 -11.14 2.07 9.42
C VAL A 322 -12.37 2.16 8.51
N ASP A 323 -12.68 3.37 8.04
CA ASP A 323 -13.75 3.56 7.05
C ASP A 323 -13.35 2.97 5.69
N TYR A 324 -14.21 2.10 5.16
CA TYR A 324 -14.04 1.51 3.84
C TYR A 324 -15.12 2.01 2.86
N THR A 325 -14.69 2.24 1.63
CA THR A 325 -15.55 2.55 0.48
C THR A 325 -15.23 1.65 -0.70
N ILE A 326 -16.13 1.59 -1.68
CA ILE A 326 -15.86 0.91 -2.96
C ILE A 326 -15.20 1.90 -3.93
N ASP A 327 -14.14 1.44 -4.58
CA ASP A 327 -13.47 2.12 -5.68
C ASP A 327 -13.33 1.16 -6.88
N GLN A 328 -12.89 1.68 -8.03
CA GLN A 328 -12.79 0.93 -9.28
C GLN A 328 -11.54 1.32 -10.06
N ILE A 329 -10.75 0.31 -10.46
CA ILE A 329 -9.65 0.46 -11.42
C ILE A 329 -9.98 -0.37 -12.66
N GLY A 330 -10.23 0.30 -13.78
CA GLY A 330 -10.67 -0.37 -15.00
C GLY A 330 -11.99 -1.12 -14.78
N HIS A 331 -11.98 -2.45 -14.86
CA HIS A 331 -13.13 -3.31 -14.58
C HIS A 331 -13.07 -4.00 -13.22
N LYS A 332 -12.06 -3.70 -12.39
CA LYS A 332 -11.89 -4.33 -11.08
C LYS A 332 -12.46 -3.46 -9.99
N ILE A 333 -13.28 -4.08 -9.14
CA ILE A 333 -13.75 -3.49 -7.90
C ILE A 333 -12.67 -3.62 -6.83
N MET A 334 -12.48 -2.54 -6.09
CA MET A 334 -11.51 -2.41 -5.02
C MET A 334 -12.21 -1.90 -3.76
N SER A 335 -11.74 -2.31 -2.58
CA SER A 335 -12.01 -1.53 -1.38
C SER A 335 -10.96 -0.45 -1.21
N LYS A 336 -11.37 0.69 -0.67
CA LYS A 336 -10.53 1.84 -0.39
C LYS A 336 -10.67 2.26 1.06
N CYS A 337 -9.54 2.47 1.73
CA CYS A 337 -9.49 3.03 3.07
C CYS A 337 -8.34 4.03 3.24
N GLU A 338 -8.51 5.00 4.13
CA GLU A 338 -7.45 5.92 4.53
C GLU A 338 -6.43 5.20 5.43
N CYS A 339 -5.16 5.61 5.36
CA CYS A 339 -4.13 5.16 6.30
C CYS A 339 -4.50 5.59 7.72
N PHE A 340 -4.68 4.63 8.63
CA PHE A 340 -5.12 4.91 10.00
C PHE A 340 -3.98 5.29 10.97
N ILE A 341 -2.73 5.18 10.51
CA ILE A 341 -1.56 5.67 11.25
C ILE A 341 -0.98 6.91 10.57
N ASP A 342 -0.19 7.66 11.31
CA ASP A 342 0.43 8.91 10.87
C ASP A 342 1.94 8.93 11.11
N ILE A 343 2.58 10.09 10.94
CA ILE A 343 4.03 10.25 11.17
C ILE A 343 4.48 9.97 12.62
N ASN A 344 3.54 9.96 13.57
CA ASN A 344 3.81 9.80 14.99
C ASN A 344 3.34 8.46 15.54
N THR A 345 2.68 7.63 14.74
CA THR A 345 2.04 6.41 15.23
C THR A 345 2.36 5.20 14.36
N GLU A 346 2.49 4.03 14.99
CA GLU A 346 2.70 2.76 14.30
C GLU A 346 1.69 1.71 14.74
N TYR A 347 1.47 0.72 13.87
CA TYR A 347 0.68 -0.47 14.21
C TYR A 347 1.60 -1.58 14.74
N ILE A 348 1.24 -2.14 15.90
CA ILE A 348 1.91 -3.32 16.47
C ILE A 348 0.89 -4.46 16.56
N SER A 349 1.16 -5.54 15.84
CA SER A 349 0.27 -6.70 15.83
C SER A 349 0.21 -7.43 17.17
N SER A 350 -0.92 -8.09 17.44
CA SER A 350 -1.04 -8.99 18.60
C SER A 350 -0.02 -10.13 18.55
N PHE A 351 0.36 -10.61 17.36
CA PHE A 351 1.42 -11.61 17.21
C PHE A 351 2.75 -11.09 17.75
N SER A 352 3.14 -9.86 17.37
CA SER A 352 4.37 -9.21 17.80
C SER A 352 4.40 -9.02 19.32
N ILE A 353 3.28 -8.59 19.90
CA ILE A 353 3.11 -8.40 21.34
C ILE A 353 3.28 -9.72 22.09
N LEU A 354 2.51 -10.75 21.71
CA LEU A 354 2.51 -12.04 22.39
C LEU A 354 3.88 -12.74 22.30
N ARG A 355 4.53 -12.66 21.13
CA ARG A 355 5.87 -13.18 20.93
C ARG A 355 6.90 -12.45 21.80
N PHE A 356 6.83 -11.12 21.86
CA PHE A 356 7.74 -10.33 22.68
C PHE A 356 7.58 -10.63 24.18
N GLU A 357 6.37 -10.92 24.64
CA GLU A 357 6.10 -11.37 26.01
C GLU A 357 6.30 -12.88 26.23
N ASN A 358 6.94 -13.58 25.29
CA ASN A 358 7.29 -14.99 25.36
C ASN A 358 6.09 -15.93 25.58
N VAL A 359 4.91 -15.59 25.04
CA VAL A 359 3.76 -16.50 25.04
C VAL A 359 3.98 -17.58 23.99
N ASP A 360 4.00 -18.85 24.41
CA ASP A 360 4.14 -19.99 23.50
C ASP A 360 2.82 -20.30 22.79
N LEU A 361 2.66 -19.76 21.58
CA LEU A 361 1.45 -19.92 20.75
C LEU A 361 1.22 -21.36 20.26
N ASN A 362 2.20 -22.27 20.39
CA ASN A 362 2.04 -23.68 20.00
C ASN A 362 1.60 -24.54 21.19
N ALA A 363 2.04 -24.20 22.40
CA ALA A 363 1.68 -24.93 23.61
C ALA A 363 0.37 -24.45 24.26
N GLU A 364 0.05 -23.16 24.10
CA GLU A 364 -1.08 -22.54 24.78
C GLU A 364 -2.41 -22.72 24.03
N ARG A 365 -3.49 -22.91 24.79
CA ARG A 365 -4.85 -22.88 24.25
C ARG A 365 -5.25 -21.44 23.93
N SER A 366 -6.09 -21.25 22.91
CA SER A 366 -6.61 -19.94 22.50
C SER A 366 -7.26 -19.14 23.63
N THR A 367 -7.95 -19.81 24.56
CA THR A 367 -8.51 -19.18 25.78
C THR A 367 -7.45 -18.64 26.74
N SER A 368 -6.29 -19.30 26.86
CA SER A 368 -5.15 -18.80 27.64
C SER A 368 -4.53 -17.60 26.93
N VAL A 369 -4.28 -17.70 25.62
CA VAL A 369 -3.70 -16.62 24.82
C VAL A 369 -4.57 -15.35 24.89
N TYR A 370 -5.90 -15.50 24.79
CA TYR A 370 -6.86 -14.41 25.01
C TYR A 370 -6.67 -13.71 26.37
N LYS A 371 -6.56 -14.48 27.45
CA LYS A 371 -6.36 -13.94 28.81
C LYS A 371 -5.01 -13.23 28.96
N TYR A 372 -3.93 -13.81 28.41
CA TYR A 372 -2.62 -13.18 28.42
C TYR A 372 -2.65 -11.85 27.66
N TYR A 373 -3.27 -11.82 26.48
CA TYR A 373 -3.38 -10.61 25.68
C TYR A 373 -4.10 -9.48 26.44
N ILE A 374 -5.26 -9.78 27.05
CA ILE A 374 -5.99 -8.81 27.87
C ILE A 374 -5.10 -8.26 28.98
N LYS A 375 -4.44 -9.14 29.74
CA LYS A 375 -3.58 -8.76 30.85
C LYS A 375 -2.45 -7.83 30.39
N ILE A 376 -1.78 -8.16 29.29
CA ILE A 376 -0.69 -7.34 28.73
C ILE A 376 -1.21 -5.95 28.36
N LEU A 377 -2.37 -5.85 27.69
CA LEU A 377 -2.94 -4.56 27.29
C LEU A 377 -3.35 -3.71 28.50
N GLU A 378 -3.98 -4.33 29.51
CA GLU A 378 -4.37 -3.66 30.76
C GLU A 378 -3.14 -3.16 31.54
N GLU A 379 -2.06 -3.94 31.61
CA GLU A 379 -0.78 -3.54 32.23
C GLU A 379 -0.09 -2.39 31.49
N LYS A 380 -0.32 -2.27 30.17
CA LYS A 380 0.11 -1.13 29.35
C LYS A 380 -0.82 0.08 29.45
N GLY A 381 -1.88 0.00 30.26
CA GLY A 381 -2.79 1.11 30.54
C GLY A 381 -3.94 1.27 29.54
N ILE A 382 -4.13 0.31 28.63
CA ILE A 382 -5.25 0.34 27.67
C ILE A 382 -6.55 0.04 28.42
N LYS A 383 -7.58 0.85 28.15
CA LYS A 383 -8.88 0.76 28.83
C LYS A 383 -9.90 0.00 28.00
N ASN A 384 -10.87 -0.61 28.68
CA ASN A 384 -12.02 -1.31 28.10
C ASN A 384 -11.62 -2.42 27.11
N VAL A 385 -10.50 -3.09 27.36
CA VAL A 385 -9.93 -4.12 26.47
C VAL A 385 -10.94 -5.24 26.22
N LYS A 386 -11.59 -5.74 27.26
CA LYS A 386 -12.57 -6.84 27.16
C LYS A 386 -13.77 -6.47 26.29
N GLU A 387 -14.33 -5.27 26.47
CA GLU A 387 -15.47 -4.77 25.67
C GLU A 387 -15.08 -4.63 24.20
N LYS A 388 -13.91 -4.04 23.91
CA LYS A 388 -13.41 -3.87 22.53
C LYS A 388 -13.18 -5.22 21.83
N LEU A 389 -12.60 -6.20 22.54
CA LEU A 389 -12.40 -7.55 22.00
C LEU A 389 -13.72 -8.29 21.83
N LEU A 390 -14.68 -8.15 22.75
CA LEU A 390 -16.03 -8.69 22.60
C LEU A 390 -16.69 -8.15 21.32
N LYS A 391 -16.66 -6.83 21.10
CA LYS A 391 -17.18 -6.18 19.90
C LYS A 391 -16.50 -6.68 18.62
N MET A 392 -15.18 -6.86 18.63
CA MET A 392 -14.45 -7.46 17.51
C MET A 392 -14.95 -8.87 17.19
N PHE A 393 -15.16 -9.72 18.20
CA PHE A 393 -15.68 -11.07 17.96
C PHE A 393 -17.18 -11.09 17.59
N ILE A 394 -17.97 -10.10 18.02
CA ILE A 394 -19.35 -9.90 17.54
C ILE A 394 -19.35 -9.55 16.05
N LEU A 395 -18.47 -8.64 15.63
CA LEU A 395 -18.30 -8.35 14.21
C LEU A 395 -17.95 -9.62 13.44
N ASP A 396 -16.89 -10.33 13.86
CA ASP A 396 -16.41 -11.53 13.18
C ASP A 396 -17.49 -12.62 13.14
N TYR A 397 -18.33 -12.73 14.19
CA TYR A 397 -19.50 -13.60 14.24
C TYR A 397 -20.54 -13.24 13.18
N LEU A 398 -20.90 -11.96 13.08
CA LEU A 398 -21.94 -11.46 12.19
C LEU A 398 -21.56 -11.67 10.73
N ILE A 399 -20.32 -11.32 10.38
CA ILE A 399 -19.84 -11.41 9.00
C ILE A 399 -19.20 -12.75 8.67
N VAL A 400 -19.13 -13.69 9.62
CA VAL A 400 -18.44 -14.98 9.43
C VAL A 400 -16.99 -14.78 8.96
N ASN A 401 -16.24 -13.93 9.68
CA ASN A 401 -14.85 -13.66 9.35
C ASN A 401 -13.97 -14.87 9.68
N LYS A 402 -13.36 -15.47 8.66
CA LYS A 402 -12.51 -16.65 8.84
C LYS A 402 -11.04 -16.31 9.10
N ASP A 403 -10.64 -15.06 8.89
CA ASP A 403 -9.23 -14.67 8.87
C ASP A 403 -8.85 -13.58 9.88
N ARG A 404 -9.55 -13.50 11.03
CA ARG A 404 -9.07 -12.72 12.19
C ARG A 404 -7.87 -13.41 12.86
N HIS A 405 -6.72 -13.45 12.18
CA HIS A 405 -5.48 -13.93 12.76
C HIS A 405 -4.77 -12.83 13.58
N LEU A 406 -3.75 -13.20 14.36
CA LEU A 406 -3.01 -12.32 15.27
C LEU A 406 -2.26 -11.14 14.58
N GLY A 407 -2.29 -11.08 13.25
CA GLY A 407 -1.75 -9.99 12.43
C GLY A 407 -2.80 -8.96 11.99
N ASN A 408 -4.09 -9.25 12.20
CA ASN A 408 -5.23 -8.42 11.76
C ASN A 408 -5.92 -7.69 12.93
N PHE A 409 -5.25 -7.63 14.09
CA PHE A 409 -5.61 -6.80 15.24
C PHE A 409 -4.36 -6.59 16.11
N GLY A 410 -4.39 -5.61 16.99
CA GLY A 410 -3.19 -5.17 17.72
C GLY A 410 -3.41 -3.86 18.44
N VAL A 411 -2.37 -3.03 18.52
CA VAL A 411 -2.42 -1.70 19.15
C VAL A 411 -1.78 -0.65 18.26
N VAL A 412 -2.17 0.60 18.45
CA VAL A 412 -1.44 1.76 17.92
C VAL A 412 -0.51 2.29 19.01
N ARG A 413 0.77 2.49 18.68
CA ARG A 413 1.80 3.04 19.57
C ARG A 413 2.26 4.40 19.05
N ASP A 414 2.44 5.38 19.94
CA ASP A 414 3.13 6.62 19.60
C ASP A 414 4.65 6.36 19.52
N VAL A 415 5.27 6.66 18.38
CA VAL A 415 6.69 6.34 18.13
C VAL A 415 7.67 7.31 18.79
N ASN A 416 7.19 8.47 19.25
CA ASN A 416 8.04 9.47 19.90
C ASN A 416 8.22 9.17 21.39
N SER A 417 7.18 8.64 22.03
CA SER A 417 7.10 8.35 23.47
C SER A 417 7.10 6.86 23.79
N LEU A 418 6.87 5.99 22.79
CA LEU A 418 6.67 4.54 22.91
C LEU A 418 5.42 4.14 23.72
N GLN A 419 4.52 5.08 24.01
CA GLN A 419 3.26 4.83 24.70
C GLN A 419 2.27 4.09 23.80
N TRP A 420 1.64 3.04 24.35
CA TRP A 420 0.55 2.34 23.66
C TRP A 420 -0.73 3.17 23.84
N LEU A 421 -1.29 3.65 22.74
CA LEU A 421 -2.40 4.60 22.74
C LEU A 421 -3.73 3.88 22.97
N ASP A 422 -4.04 2.92 22.10
CA ASP A 422 -5.22 2.08 22.19
C ASP A 422 -5.09 0.83 21.31
N ILE A 423 -6.06 -0.08 21.38
CA ILE A 423 -6.29 -1.14 20.39
C ILE A 423 -6.48 -0.50 19.02
N ALA A 424 -5.84 -1.08 17.99
CA ALA A 424 -5.95 -0.57 16.64
C ALA A 424 -7.40 -0.63 16.13
N PRO A 425 -7.84 0.34 15.30
CA PRO A 425 -9.13 0.28 14.65
C PRO A 425 -9.26 -1.02 13.87
N ILE A 426 -10.46 -1.58 13.77
CA ILE A 426 -10.69 -2.77 12.95
C ILE A 426 -10.36 -2.49 11.47
N PHE A 427 -9.57 -3.39 10.88
CA PHE A 427 -9.23 -3.45 9.47
C PHE A 427 -9.14 -4.91 9.00
N ASP A 428 -8.90 -5.12 7.71
CA ASP A 428 -8.69 -6.43 7.06
C ASP A 428 -9.76 -7.47 7.43
N SER A 429 -11.00 -7.19 7.05
CA SER A 429 -12.16 -8.05 7.28
C SER A 429 -12.76 -8.59 5.98
N GLY A 430 -12.01 -8.52 4.87
CA GLY A 430 -12.47 -8.95 3.54
C GLY A 430 -12.67 -10.47 3.39
N GLN A 431 -11.97 -11.29 4.17
CA GLN A 431 -12.15 -12.76 4.17
C GLN A 431 -13.32 -13.20 5.08
N ALA A 432 -14.48 -12.62 4.79
CA ALA A 432 -15.74 -12.81 5.47
C ALA A 432 -16.83 -13.25 4.49
N MET A 433 -18.02 -13.56 5.00
CA MET A 433 -19.22 -13.89 4.22
C MET A 433 -18.98 -14.98 3.17
N TYR A 434 -18.10 -15.94 3.48
CA TYR A 434 -17.69 -17.00 2.56
C TYR A 434 -17.15 -16.48 1.22
N SER A 435 -16.43 -15.35 1.22
CA SER A 435 -15.82 -14.75 0.03
C SER A 435 -14.90 -15.68 -0.75
N GLN A 436 -14.43 -16.78 -0.17
CA GLN A 436 -13.60 -17.79 -0.83
C GLN A 436 -14.30 -19.13 -1.05
N SER A 437 -15.62 -19.20 -0.89
CA SER A 437 -16.39 -20.44 -1.05
C SER A 437 -17.48 -20.31 -2.11
N LYS A 438 -17.90 -21.45 -2.66
CA LYS A 438 -19.06 -21.53 -3.55
C LYS A 438 -20.36 -21.46 -2.74
N ILE A 439 -21.43 -21.03 -3.40
CA ILE A 439 -22.75 -20.81 -2.77
C ILE A 439 -23.28 -22.04 -2.01
N TYR A 440 -23.05 -23.25 -2.53
CA TYR A 440 -23.51 -24.50 -1.89
C TYR A 440 -22.73 -24.87 -0.62
N GLU A 441 -21.64 -24.17 -0.31
CA GLU A 441 -20.82 -24.36 0.89
C GLU A 441 -21.24 -23.42 2.04
N TYR A 442 -22.17 -22.49 1.78
CA TYR A 442 -22.56 -21.48 2.76
C TYR A 442 -23.37 -22.13 3.89
N ASN A 443 -22.94 -21.90 5.12
CA ASN A 443 -23.66 -22.37 6.32
C ASN A 443 -23.58 -21.34 7.44
N PHE A 444 -24.44 -20.33 7.37
CA PHE A 444 -24.53 -19.27 8.37
C PHE A 444 -25.08 -19.75 9.72
N HIS A 445 -25.67 -20.95 9.79
CA HIS A 445 -26.20 -21.49 11.04
C HIS A 445 -25.08 -21.97 11.98
N THR A 446 -24.21 -22.86 11.50
CA THR A 446 -23.06 -23.40 12.25
C THR A 446 -21.75 -22.97 11.59
N ALA A 447 -21.34 -21.75 11.87
CA ALA A 447 -20.14 -21.16 11.31
C ALA A 447 -18.98 -21.18 12.30
N SER A 448 -17.76 -21.21 11.78
CA SER A 448 -16.54 -21.18 12.57
C SER A 448 -15.58 -20.09 12.08
N GLY A 449 -14.74 -19.62 13.00
CA GLY A 449 -13.78 -18.55 12.78
C GLY A 449 -12.42 -18.84 13.41
N THR A 450 -11.64 -17.78 13.57
CA THR A 450 -10.33 -17.83 14.23
C THR A 450 -10.44 -17.24 15.63
N PHE A 451 -9.94 -17.97 16.64
CA PHE A 451 -9.81 -17.48 18.01
C PHE A 451 -8.33 -17.51 18.40
N PHE A 452 -7.69 -16.34 18.35
CA PHE A 452 -6.25 -16.17 18.59
C PHE A 452 -5.38 -17.10 17.72
N ASN A 453 -4.70 -18.07 18.33
CA ASN A 453 -3.78 -18.99 17.68
C ASN A 453 -4.48 -20.21 17.05
N GLN A 454 -5.81 -20.32 17.14
CA GLN A 454 -6.55 -21.49 16.66
C GLN A 454 -7.61 -21.11 15.62
N LYS A 455 -7.61 -21.82 14.48
CA LYS A 455 -8.62 -21.69 13.42
C LYS A 455 -9.71 -22.75 13.56
N GLY A 456 -10.87 -22.50 12.94
CA GLY A 456 -11.98 -23.47 12.88
C GLY A 456 -12.74 -23.63 14.18
N ILE A 457 -12.72 -22.62 15.04
CA ILE A 457 -13.45 -22.62 16.31
C ILE A 457 -14.88 -22.14 16.06
N ASP A 458 -15.85 -22.86 16.63
CA ASP A 458 -17.26 -22.52 16.57
C ASP A 458 -17.52 -21.11 17.12
N PHE A 459 -18.26 -20.31 16.37
CA PHE A 459 -18.51 -18.91 16.71
C PHE A 459 -19.39 -18.75 17.95
N ASP A 460 -20.36 -19.64 18.18
CA ASP A 460 -21.20 -19.62 19.38
C ASP A 460 -20.33 -19.93 20.63
N TYR A 461 -19.35 -20.83 20.51
CA TYR A 461 -18.34 -21.05 21.57
C TYR A 461 -17.46 -19.83 21.84
N ILE A 462 -16.98 -19.14 20.79
CA ILE A 462 -16.18 -17.91 20.95
C ILE A 462 -16.98 -16.87 21.70
N LEU A 463 -18.20 -16.55 21.25
CA LEU A 463 -19.05 -15.54 21.89
C LEU A 463 -19.33 -15.87 23.35
N ASN A 464 -19.75 -17.10 23.65
CA ASN A 464 -20.00 -17.55 25.03
C ASN A 464 -18.76 -17.45 25.93
N THR A 465 -17.56 -17.53 25.35
CA THR A 465 -16.30 -17.38 26.09
C THR A 465 -15.98 -15.91 26.37
N VAL A 466 -16.20 -15.03 25.39
CA VAL A 466 -15.81 -13.61 25.49
C VAL A 466 -16.88 -12.71 26.12
N SER A 467 -18.15 -13.10 26.08
CA SER A 467 -19.28 -12.32 26.62
C SER A 467 -19.47 -12.46 28.14
N GLN A 468 -18.76 -13.39 28.79
CA GLN A 468 -18.96 -13.67 30.22
C GLN A 468 -18.79 -12.41 31.07
N ASN A 469 -19.86 -12.00 31.77
CA ASN A 469 -19.92 -10.80 32.62
C ASN A 469 -19.74 -9.48 31.84
N GLN A 470 -20.19 -9.42 30.58
CA GLN A 470 -20.28 -8.21 29.78
C GLN A 470 -21.71 -8.07 29.26
N ASN A 471 -22.33 -6.91 29.51
CA ASN A 471 -23.57 -6.54 28.84
C ASN A 471 -23.20 -5.58 27.71
N ILE A 472 -23.66 -5.88 26.50
CA ILE A 472 -23.49 -5.01 25.35
C ILE A 472 -24.85 -4.72 24.74
N GLU A 473 -25.13 -3.44 24.52
CA GLU A 473 -26.33 -3.01 23.83
C GLU A 473 -26.04 -2.94 22.33
N ILE A 474 -26.88 -3.58 21.52
CA ILE A 474 -26.76 -3.61 20.06
C ILE A 474 -28.06 -3.09 19.48
N ASN A 475 -27.97 -2.10 18.59
CA ASN A 475 -29.11 -1.63 17.82
C ASN A 475 -29.36 -2.58 16.63
N TYR A 476 -30.20 -3.59 16.84
CA TYR A 476 -30.52 -4.58 15.80
C TYR A 476 -31.25 -3.97 14.59
N ASP A 477 -32.07 -2.93 14.79
CA ASP A 477 -32.76 -2.25 13.69
C ASP A 477 -31.75 -1.63 12.72
N GLU A 478 -30.72 -0.97 13.25
CA GLU A 478 -29.62 -0.44 12.43
C GLU A 478 -28.80 -1.56 11.75
N LEU A 479 -28.64 -2.73 12.36
CA LEU A 479 -27.97 -3.87 11.71
C LEU A 479 -28.77 -4.39 10.50
N TYR A 480 -30.10 -4.45 10.59
CA TYR A 480 -30.94 -4.82 9.44
C TYR A 480 -30.84 -3.78 8.32
N GLU A 481 -30.83 -2.49 8.65
CA GLU A 481 -30.63 -1.43 7.66
C GLU A 481 -29.26 -1.52 6.97
N VAL A 482 -28.20 -1.85 7.72
CA VAL A 482 -26.87 -2.15 7.14
C VAL A 482 -26.93 -3.35 6.20
N ALA A 483 -27.63 -4.43 6.57
CA ALA A 483 -27.79 -5.60 5.71
C ALA A 483 -28.52 -5.26 4.39
N ILE A 484 -29.57 -4.44 4.45
CA ILE A 484 -30.31 -3.95 3.26
C ILE A 484 -29.41 -3.06 2.39
N LYS A 485 -28.68 -2.11 3.00
CA LYS A 485 -27.72 -1.24 2.32
C LYS A 485 -26.66 -2.07 1.59
N TRP A 486 -26.12 -3.09 2.26
CA TRP A 486 -25.11 -3.97 1.68
C TRP A 486 -25.64 -4.80 0.51
N ARG A 487 -26.82 -5.40 0.66
CA ARG A 487 -27.53 -6.10 -0.44
C ARG A 487 -27.70 -5.20 -1.67
N ASN A 488 -28.16 -3.96 -1.47
CA ASN A 488 -28.34 -3.00 -2.56
C ASN A 488 -27.01 -2.61 -3.23
N MET A 489 -25.92 -2.54 -2.46
CA MET A 489 -24.58 -2.33 -3.01
C MET A 489 -24.12 -3.50 -3.88
N LEU A 490 -24.35 -4.75 -3.44
CA LEU A 490 -24.01 -5.92 -4.25
C LEU A 490 -24.74 -5.90 -5.60
N TYR A 491 -26.06 -5.64 -5.62
CA TYR A 491 -26.83 -5.50 -6.86
C TYR A 491 -26.31 -4.37 -7.75
N ARG A 492 -25.92 -3.23 -7.16
CA ARG A 492 -25.41 -2.08 -7.91
C ARG A 492 -24.18 -2.43 -8.72
N TYR A 493 -23.31 -3.30 -8.22
CA TYR A 493 -22.04 -3.67 -8.86
C TYR A 493 -22.08 -5.04 -9.55
N ASP A 494 -23.22 -5.73 -9.55
CA ASP A 494 -23.37 -7.06 -10.15
C ASP A 494 -23.02 -7.09 -11.65
N TYR A 495 -23.25 -5.98 -12.36
CA TYR A 495 -22.88 -5.85 -13.77
C TYR A 495 -21.36 -5.93 -14.03
N LEU A 496 -20.52 -5.69 -13.02
CA LEU A 496 -19.06 -5.84 -13.09
C LEU A 496 -18.59 -7.17 -12.51
N THR A 497 -19.18 -7.61 -11.40
CA THR A 497 -18.71 -8.78 -10.65
C THR A 497 -19.34 -10.08 -11.13
N ALA A 498 -20.47 -10.01 -11.85
CA ALA A 498 -21.26 -11.16 -12.28
C ALA A 498 -21.56 -12.13 -11.11
N MET A 499 -21.91 -11.59 -9.96
CA MET A 499 -22.16 -12.33 -8.73
C MET A 499 -23.44 -13.18 -8.83
N GLY A 500 -24.48 -12.61 -9.45
CA GLY A 500 -25.78 -13.22 -9.67
C GLY A 500 -26.72 -13.12 -8.47
N GLU A 501 -28.01 -12.97 -8.76
CA GLU A 501 -29.11 -12.80 -7.78
C GLU A 501 -29.09 -13.89 -6.70
N ASP A 502 -28.99 -15.17 -7.07
CA ASP A 502 -28.99 -16.28 -6.10
C ASP A 502 -27.89 -16.13 -5.03
N LYS A 503 -26.68 -15.70 -5.44
CA LYS A 503 -25.56 -15.50 -4.51
C LYS A 503 -25.78 -14.28 -3.64
N ILE A 504 -26.26 -13.18 -4.21
CA ILE A 504 -26.56 -11.94 -3.47
C ILE A 504 -27.62 -12.20 -2.40
N GLU A 505 -28.71 -12.89 -2.75
CA GLU A 505 -29.77 -13.22 -1.80
C GLU A 505 -29.29 -14.19 -0.73
N ALA A 506 -28.52 -15.23 -1.09
CA ALA A 506 -27.96 -16.16 -0.12
C ALA A 506 -27.05 -15.47 0.91
N LEU A 507 -26.24 -14.50 0.48
CA LEU A 507 -25.39 -13.70 1.36
C LEU A 507 -26.24 -12.79 2.27
N TYR A 508 -27.24 -12.11 1.72
CA TYR A 508 -28.13 -11.24 2.48
C TYR A 508 -28.90 -12.02 3.56
N TYR A 509 -29.63 -13.07 3.18
CA TYR A 509 -30.37 -13.89 4.14
C TYR A 509 -29.46 -14.61 5.14
N GLY A 510 -28.24 -14.95 4.72
CA GLY A 510 -27.19 -15.43 5.59
C GLY A 510 -26.85 -14.44 6.70
N LEU A 511 -26.59 -13.17 6.35
CA LEU A 511 -26.34 -12.11 7.32
C LEU A 511 -27.53 -11.89 8.27
N ILE A 512 -28.76 -11.86 7.73
CA ILE A 512 -29.98 -11.76 8.54
C ILE A 512 -30.05 -12.90 9.55
N GLN A 513 -29.78 -14.14 9.13
CA GLN A 513 -29.76 -15.29 10.05
C GLN A 513 -28.72 -15.12 11.17
N ARG A 514 -27.54 -14.54 10.88
CA ARG A 514 -26.53 -14.25 11.92
C ARG A 514 -27.00 -13.18 12.90
N ILE A 515 -27.68 -12.14 12.41
CA ILE A 515 -28.25 -11.07 13.26
C ILE A 515 -29.32 -11.65 14.20
N GLU A 516 -30.25 -12.47 13.69
CA GLU A 516 -31.27 -13.12 14.52
C GLU A 516 -30.64 -14.03 15.58
N LYS A 517 -29.68 -14.88 15.19
CA LYS A 517 -28.99 -15.75 16.15
C LYS A 517 -28.25 -14.95 17.23
N LEU A 518 -27.61 -13.83 16.86
CA LEU A 518 -26.90 -12.99 17.82
C LEU A 518 -27.85 -12.44 18.90
N LYS A 519 -29.07 -12.08 18.53
CA LYS A 519 -30.13 -11.60 19.43
C LYS A 519 -30.62 -12.64 20.44
N GLU A 520 -30.45 -13.92 20.12
CA GLU A 520 -30.78 -15.02 21.05
C GLU A 520 -29.63 -15.30 22.05
N VAL A 521 -28.39 -14.94 21.69
CA VAL A 521 -27.17 -15.25 22.46
C VAL A 521 -26.76 -14.12 23.40
N LEU A 522 -26.93 -12.86 22.99
CA LEU A 522 -26.63 -11.64 23.76
C LEU A 522 -27.93 -10.93 24.14
#